data_AF-A0A2N2SWM7-F1
#
_entry.id   AF-A0A2N2SWM7-F1
#
_cell.length_a   1.000
_cell.length_b   1.000
_cell.length_c   1.000
_cell.angle_alpha   90.00
_cell.angle_beta   90.00
_cell.angle_gamma   90.00
#
_symmetry.space_group_name_H-M   'P 1'
#
loop_
_entity.id
_entity.type
_entity.pdbx_description
1 polymer ?
#
loop_
_entity_poly.entity_id
_entity_poly.type
_entity_poly.pdbx_seq_one_letter_code
_entity_poly.pdbx_strand_id
1 'polypeptide(L)'
;MELEKHHVEFGGGVHVDYQIKRKISSLNGISCYAFITGTLNNDSNQVLSRRTVLDFNFFSAGKQSFRDLTYPVMDVPPGSRTMFEMVVSPVHKDGCVNYDRIDVSLRKVAGSQIPSRP
;
A
#
# COMPACT_ATOMS: atom_id res chain seq x y z
N MET A 1 9.55 -12.11 14.50
CA MET A 1 9.32 -11.03 13.51
C MET A 1 8.00 -11.36 12.84
N GLU A 2 6.96 -10.63 13.22
CA GLU A 2 5.58 -10.92 12.82
C GLU A 2 5.28 -10.30 11.46
N LEU A 3 4.69 -11.07 10.56
CA LEU A 3 4.28 -10.63 9.23
C LEU A 3 2.76 -10.55 9.23
N GLU A 4 2.23 -9.34 9.22
CA GLU A 4 0.78 -9.09 9.15
C GLU A 4 0.40 -8.99 7.68
N LYS A 5 -0.66 -9.71 7.27
CA LYS A 5 -1.18 -9.68 5.90
C LYS A 5 -2.59 -9.10 5.91
N HIS A 6 -2.89 -8.27 4.93
CA HIS A 6 -4.14 -7.54 4.83
C HIS A 6 -4.65 -7.57 3.39
N HIS A 7 -5.98 -7.52 3.26
CA HIS A 7 -6.69 -7.43 2.00
C HIS A 7 -7.70 -6.29 2.10
N VAL A 8 -7.74 -5.41 1.09
CA VAL A 8 -8.70 -4.30 1.02
C VAL A 8 -9.31 -4.24 -0.36
N GLU A 9 -10.63 -4.32 -0.43
CA GLU A 9 -11.42 -4.14 -1.65
C GLU A 9 -11.83 -2.67 -1.83
N PHE A 10 -11.65 -2.13 -3.04
CA PHE A 10 -12.04 -0.76 -3.40
C PHE A 10 -13.30 -0.70 -4.28
N GLY A 11 -13.90 -1.86 -4.57
CA GLY A 11 -15.03 -2.00 -5.49
C GLY A 11 -14.65 -1.92 -6.97
N GLY A 12 -15.53 -2.48 -7.81
CA GLY A 12 -15.33 -2.54 -9.26
C GLY A 12 -14.15 -3.40 -9.67
N GLY A 13 -13.90 -4.52 -8.97
CA GLY A 13 -12.84 -5.48 -9.29
C GLY A 13 -11.43 -5.02 -8.96
N VAL A 14 -11.24 -4.00 -8.13
CA VAL A 14 -9.89 -3.54 -7.72
C VAL A 14 -9.71 -3.78 -6.24
N HIS A 15 -8.59 -4.41 -5.88
CA HIS A 15 -8.24 -4.69 -4.49
C HIS A 15 -6.72 -4.64 -4.29
N VAL A 16 -6.28 -4.46 -3.05
CA VAL A 16 -4.86 -4.52 -2.67
C VAL A 16 -4.65 -5.61 -1.64
N ASP A 17 -3.61 -6.40 -1.86
CA ASP A 17 -3.06 -7.30 -0.85
C ASP A 17 -1.74 -6.71 -0.37
N TYR A 18 -1.59 -6.51 0.93
CA TYR A 18 -0.35 -5.96 1.47
C TYR A 18 0.06 -6.64 2.76
N GLN A 19 1.33 -6.47 3.09
CA GLN A 19 1.92 -6.99 4.31
C GLN A 19 2.76 -5.93 5.02
N ILE A 20 2.78 -6.01 6.34
CA ILE A 20 3.56 -5.11 7.20
C ILE A 20 4.69 -5.91 7.84
N LYS A 21 5.91 -5.42 7.67
CA LYS A 21 7.10 -5.96 8.31
C LYS A 21 7.72 -4.92 9.22
N ARG A 22 7.59 -5.12 10.53
CA ARG A 22 8.25 -4.28 11.54
C ARG A 22 9.69 -4.72 11.76
N LYS A 23 10.60 -3.77 11.94
CA LYS A 23 12.00 -3.98 12.27
C LYS A 23 12.41 -3.10 13.44
N ILE A 24 13.13 -3.70 14.38
CA ILE A 24 13.85 -2.98 15.43
C ILE A 24 15.21 -2.56 14.86
N SER A 25 15.59 -1.32 15.13
CA SER A 25 16.87 -0.73 14.73
C SER A 25 18.00 -1.48 15.40
N SER A 26 18.93 -2.01 14.60
CA SER A 26 20.16 -2.63 15.10
C SER A 26 21.14 -1.63 15.72
N LEU A 27 20.93 -0.33 15.52
CA LEU A 27 21.81 0.71 16.05
C LEU A 27 21.61 0.96 17.55
N ASN A 28 20.38 0.85 18.04
CA ASN A 28 20.06 1.11 19.45
C ASN A 28 19.16 0.04 20.11
N GLY A 29 18.67 -0.96 19.36
CA GLY A 29 17.84 -2.04 19.89
C GLY A 29 16.45 -1.62 20.37
N ILE A 30 16.05 -0.36 20.19
CA ILE A 30 14.82 0.21 20.72
C ILE A 30 13.97 0.78 19.59
N SER A 31 14.55 1.63 18.75
CA SER A 31 13.78 2.33 17.72
C SER A 31 13.21 1.35 16.69
N CYS A 32 12.02 1.63 16.18
CA CYS A 32 11.32 0.70 15.30
C CYS A 32 10.76 1.42 14.07
N TYR A 33 10.72 0.71 12.96
CA TYR A 33 10.13 1.17 11.71
C TYR A 33 9.46 0.00 11.00
N ALA A 34 8.54 0.30 10.10
CA ALA A 34 7.77 -0.69 9.36
C ALA A 34 7.92 -0.48 7.86
N PHE A 35 8.00 -1.60 7.14
CA PHE A 35 7.89 -1.63 5.70
C PHE A 35 6.54 -2.22 5.30
N ILE A 36 5.87 -1.55 4.37
CA ILE A 36 4.61 -2.00 3.80
C ILE A 36 4.84 -2.26 2.32
N THR A 37 4.60 -3.52 1.95
CA THR A 37 4.79 -4.04 0.60
C THR A 37 3.55 -4.81 0.19
N GLY A 38 3.22 -4.81 -1.10
CA GLY A 38 2.05 -5.55 -1.56
C GLY A 38 1.82 -5.40 -3.05
N THR A 39 0.65 -5.85 -3.48
CA THR A 39 0.22 -5.84 -4.87
C THR A 39 -1.15 -5.20 -5.02
N LEU A 40 -1.26 -4.28 -5.98
CA LEU A 40 -2.55 -3.80 -6.49
C LEU A 40 -3.01 -4.77 -7.58
N ASN A 41 -4.17 -5.37 -7.38
CA ASN A 41 -4.79 -6.30 -8.31
C ASN A 41 -5.96 -5.60 -9.03
N ASN A 42 -6.07 -5.83 -10.33
CA ASN A 42 -7.06 -5.20 -11.18
C ASN A 42 -7.84 -6.23 -12.00
N ASP A 43 -8.92 -6.72 -11.42
CA ASP A 43 -9.90 -7.60 -12.07
C ASP A 43 -11.02 -6.80 -12.78
N SER A 44 -10.87 -5.47 -12.87
CA SER A 44 -11.77 -4.60 -13.64
C SER A 44 -11.51 -4.69 -15.15
N ASN A 45 -12.36 -4.02 -15.94
CA ASN A 45 -12.21 -3.92 -17.39
C ASN A 45 -11.42 -2.68 -17.86
N GLN A 46 -10.83 -1.90 -16.94
CA GLN A 46 -10.08 -0.68 -17.26
C GLN A 46 -8.60 -0.84 -16.87
N VAL A 47 -7.70 -0.22 -17.64
CA VAL A 47 -6.29 -0.10 -17.24
C VAL A 47 -6.20 0.92 -16.11
N LEU A 48 -5.56 0.55 -15.00
CA LEU A 48 -5.17 1.51 -13.95
C LEU A 48 -3.80 2.09 -14.31
N SER A 49 -3.69 3.40 -14.42
CA SER A 49 -2.39 4.04 -14.63
C SER A 49 -1.49 3.84 -13.41
N ARG A 50 -0.17 3.80 -13.61
CA ARG A 50 0.85 3.95 -12.56
C ARG A 50 0.71 5.24 -11.74
N ARG A 51 -0.08 6.20 -12.21
CA ARG A 51 -0.44 7.43 -11.46
C ARG A 51 -1.61 7.23 -10.49
N THR A 52 -2.21 6.04 -10.47
CA THR A 52 -3.22 5.66 -9.48
C THR A 52 -2.61 5.75 -8.09
N VAL A 53 -3.33 6.35 -7.15
CA VAL A 53 -2.81 6.60 -5.80
C VAL A 53 -3.43 5.61 -4.83
N LEU A 54 -2.57 4.94 -4.08
CA LEU A 54 -2.90 4.24 -2.84
C LEU A 54 -2.53 5.15 -1.67
N ASP A 55 -3.52 5.50 -0.86
CA ASP A 55 -3.37 6.40 0.29
C ASP A 55 -3.53 5.59 1.57
N PHE A 56 -2.41 5.39 2.27
CA PHE A 56 -2.35 4.64 3.52
C PHE A 56 -2.35 5.62 4.70
N ASN A 57 -3.33 5.48 5.59
CA ASN A 57 -3.44 6.25 6.82
C ASN A 57 -3.35 5.31 8.01
N PHE A 58 -2.27 5.41 8.78
CA PHE A 58 -2.01 4.56 9.93
C PHE A 58 -2.41 5.28 11.21
N PHE A 59 -3.19 4.61 12.04
CA PHE A 59 -3.65 5.12 13.33
C PHE A 59 -3.03 4.30 14.46
N SER A 60 -2.83 4.95 15.60
CA SER A 60 -2.47 4.31 16.86
C SER A 60 -3.14 5.05 18.01
N ALA A 61 -3.83 4.31 18.88
CA ALA A 61 -4.63 4.86 19.98
C ALA A 61 -5.63 5.93 19.48
N GLY A 62 -6.26 5.66 18.34
CA GLY A 62 -7.24 6.56 17.71
C GLY A 62 -6.68 7.85 17.11
N LYS A 63 -5.35 8.06 17.12
CA LYS A 63 -4.69 9.21 16.49
C LYS A 63 -3.94 8.79 15.24
N GLN A 64 -3.95 9.63 14.21
CA GLN A 64 -3.16 9.38 13.01
C GLN A 64 -1.66 9.42 13.37
N SER A 65 -1.00 8.28 13.22
CA SER A 65 0.44 8.14 13.45
C SER A 65 1.22 8.68 12.25
N PHE A 66 0.89 8.22 11.05
CA PHE A 66 1.44 8.76 9.81
C PHE A 66 0.52 8.46 8.63
N ARG A 67 0.78 9.14 7.51
CA ARG A 67 0.12 8.91 6.23
C ARG A 67 1.18 8.87 5.14
N ASP A 68 1.02 7.97 4.19
CA ASP A 68 1.87 7.88 3.02
C ASP A 68 1.05 7.63 1.75
N LEU A 69 1.52 8.18 0.63
CA LEU A 69 0.92 8.01 -0.69
C LEU A 69 1.87 7.19 -1.54
N THR A 70 1.39 6.07 -2.05
CA THR A 70 2.15 5.19 -2.93
C THR A 70 1.42 4.95 -4.25
N TYR A 71 2.17 4.44 -5.22
CA TYR A 71 1.77 4.28 -6.60
C TYR A 71 2.14 2.88 -7.10
N PRO A 72 1.37 2.31 -8.03
CA PRO A 72 1.79 1.12 -8.76
C PRO A 72 3.10 1.39 -9.50
N VAL A 73 4.04 0.44 -9.49
CA VAL A 73 5.34 0.61 -10.17
C VAL A 73 5.22 0.70 -11.69
N MET A 74 4.07 0.28 -12.24
CA MET A 74 3.71 0.35 -13.65
C MET A 74 2.18 0.37 -13.82
N ASP A 75 1.71 0.64 -15.03
CA ASP A 75 0.28 0.54 -15.35
C ASP A 75 -0.21 -0.91 -15.08
N VAL A 76 -1.47 -1.05 -14.66
CA VAL A 76 -2.09 -2.32 -14.27
C VAL A 76 -3.21 -2.65 -15.27
N PRO A 77 -2.94 -3.45 -16.30
CA PRO A 77 -3.97 -3.93 -17.23
C PRO A 77 -5.12 -4.70 -16.54
N PRO A 78 -6.29 -4.82 -17.19
CA PRO A 78 -7.35 -5.75 -16.80
C PRO A 78 -6.84 -7.18 -16.58
N GLY A 79 -7.29 -7.84 -15.53
CA GLY A 79 -6.91 -9.21 -15.15
C GLY A 79 -5.45 -9.37 -14.70
N SER A 80 -4.79 -8.27 -14.32
CA SER A 80 -3.37 -8.29 -13.92
C SER A 80 -3.15 -7.68 -12.54
N ARG A 81 -1.92 -7.79 -12.05
CA ARG A 81 -1.50 -7.22 -10.78
C ARG A 81 -0.09 -6.65 -10.89
N THR A 82 0.21 -5.67 -10.05
CA THR A 82 1.56 -5.13 -9.93
C THR A 82 1.87 -4.74 -8.49
N MET A 83 3.15 -4.62 -8.17
CA MET A 83 3.57 -4.08 -6.88
C MET A 83 3.33 -2.57 -6.82
N PHE A 84 3.10 -2.05 -5.62
CA PHE A 84 3.19 -0.60 -5.36
C PHE A 84 4.55 -0.24 -4.75
N GLU A 85 4.95 1.03 -4.87
CA GLU A 85 6.17 1.56 -4.28
C GLU A 85 6.16 1.35 -2.75
N MET A 86 7.23 0.80 -2.19
CA MET A 86 7.26 0.46 -0.77
C MET A 86 6.95 1.68 0.11
N VAL A 87 5.97 1.54 1.00
CA VAL A 87 5.68 2.54 2.03
C VAL A 87 6.58 2.26 3.23
N VAL A 88 7.20 3.31 3.74
CA VAL A 88 8.15 3.23 4.87
C VAL A 88 7.64 4.12 6.00
N SER A 89 7.40 3.53 7.16
CA SER A 89 6.99 4.33 8.32
C SER A 89 8.12 5.24 8.79
N PRO A 90 7.81 6.36 9.47
CA PRO A 90 8.78 7.05 10.30
C PRO A 90 9.48 6.09 11.28
N VAL A 91 10.69 6.46 11.70
CA VAL A 91 11.38 5.79 12.79
C VAL A 91 10.77 6.23 14.10
N HIS A 92 10.11 5.31 14.79
CA HIS A 92 9.57 5.50 16.12
C HIS A 92 10.69 5.27 17.14
N LYS A 93 11.05 6.31 17.90
CA LYS A 93 12.23 6.27 18.78
C LYS A 93 12.05 5.33 19.97
N ASP A 94 10.82 5.25 20.49
CA ASP A 94 10.48 4.60 21.76
C ASP A 94 9.96 3.16 21.63
N GLY A 95 10.08 2.55 20.45
CA GLY A 95 9.64 1.18 20.20
C GLY A 95 8.68 1.06 19.03
N CYS A 96 8.21 -0.17 18.79
CA CYS A 96 7.26 -0.44 17.73
C CYS A 96 5.87 0.08 18.09
N VAL A 97 5.36 0.96 17.23
CA VAL A 97 3.97 1.40 17.30
C VAL A 97 3.06 0.25 16.86
N ASN A 98 2.07 -0.05 17.68
CA ASN A 98 0.96 -0.91 17.30
C ASN A 98 -0.06 -0.06 16.52
N TYR A 99 -0.34 -0.45 15.28
CA TYR A 99 -1.33 0.23 14.45
C TYR A 99 -2.69 -0.44 14.71
N ASP A 100 -3.59 0.26 15.38
CA ASP A 100 -4.93 -0.26 15.71
C ASP A 100 -5.89 -0.18 14.52
N ARG A 101 -5.66 0.76 13.60
CA ARG A 101 -6.40 0.91 12.35
C ARG A 101 -5.49 1.36 11.23
N ILE A 102 -5.72 0.83 10.04
CA ILE A 102 -5.07 1.26 8.80
C ILE A 102 -6.15 1.48 7.77
N ASP A 103 -6.38 2.74 7.42
CA ASP A 103 -7.35 3.10 6.39
C ASP A 103 -6.59 3.21 5.06
N VAL A 104 -6.95 2.35 4.11
CA VAL A 104 -6.38 2.36 2.75
C VAL A 104 -7.46 2.83 1.79
N SER A 105 -7.15 3.84 0.98
CA SER A 105 -8.05 4.32 -0.06
C SER A 105 -7.38 4.39 -1.42
N LEU A 106 -8.18 4.31 -2.48
CA LEU A 106 -7.71 4.25 -3.85
C LEU A 106 -8.29 5.41 -4.66
N ARG A 107 -7.42 6.19 -5.29
CA ARG A 107 -7.81 7.18 -6.30
C ARG A 107 -7.34 6.70 -7.67
N LYS A 108 -8.28 6.11 -8.42
CA LYS A 108 -8.06 5.55 -9.75
C LYS A 108 -7.70 6.66 -10.74
N VAL A 109 -6.67 6.41 -11.54
CA VAL A 109 -6.36 7.21 -12.73
C VAL A 109 -6.46 6.26 -13.92
N ALA A 110 -7.39 6.53 -14.84
CA ALA A 110 -7.53 5.71 -16.04
C ALA A 110 -6.23 5.77 -16.86
N GLY A 111 -5.68 4.62 -17.19
CA GLY A 111 -4.58 4.52 -18.16
C GLY A 111 -5.10 4.75 -19.58
N SER A 112 -4.25 5.28 -20.46
CA SER A 112 -4.58 5.35 -21.88
C SER A 112 -4.78 3.92 -22.41
N GLN A 113 -5.96 3.65 -22.99
CA GLN A 113 -6.17 2.42 -23.74
C GLN A 113 -5.18 2.41 -24.91
N ILE A 114 -4.29 1.41 -24.97
CA ILE A 114 -3.62 1.11 -26.22
C ILE A 114 -4.75 0.68 -27.17
N PRO A 115 -5.00 1.38 -28.28
CA PRO A 115 -6.01 0.92 -29.23
C PRO A 115 -5.55 -0.43 -29.73
N SER A 116 -6.37 -1.47 -29.55
CA SER A 116 -6.19 -2.72 -30.28
C SER A 116 -6.25 -2.36 -31.77
N ARG A 117 -5.11 -2.44 -32.45
CA ARG A 117 -5.01 -2.19 -33.89
C ARG A 117 -5.87 -3.25 -34.62
N PRO A 118 -6.72 -2.85 -35.58
CA PRO A 118 -7.56 -3.78 -36.35
C PRO A 118 -6.74 -4.76 -37.18
#